data_AF-A0A3B9J8E5-F1
#
_entry.id   AF-A0A3B9J8E5-F1
#
_cell.length_a   1.000
_cell.length_b   1.000
_cell.length_c   1.000
_cell.angle_alpha   90.00
_cell.angle_beta   90.00
_cell.angle_gamma   90.00
#
_symmetry.space_group_name_H-M   'P 1'
#
loop_
_entity.id
_entity.type
_entity.pdbx_description
1 polymer ?
#
loop_
_entity_poly.entity_id
_entity_poly.type
_entity_poly.pdbx_seq_one_letter_code
_entity_poly.pdbx_strand_id
1 'polypeptide(L)'
;MALALLDVYRTTPSESSLTPVLEVAALRFMARPLRVLIFTVLGLSLMGIGMAGLNRALIIPFMRPGQKLVDQIASYRRKGRGPRIVVLGGGHGLATLLRGLKTHSANLTAIVSVADDGGSSGRLRQSLGILPPGDIRNCLAALSDDEAMLTQLFQYRFTNESN
;
A
#
# COMPACT_ATOMS: atom_id res chain seq x y z
N MET A 1 -13.57 -15.59 -27.08
CA MET A 1 -12.59 -15.08 -28.06
C MET A 1 -12.27 -16.11 -29.15
N ALA A 2 -11.71 -17.28 -28.85
CA ALA A 2 -11.37 -18.29 -29.87
C ALA A 2 -12.58 -18.86 -30.65
N LEU A 3 -13.72 -19.08 -29.98
CA LEU A 3 -14.96 -19.54 -30.64
C LEU A 3 -15.61 -18.45 -31.50
N ALA A 4 -15.56 -17.19 -31.07
CA ALA A 4 -16.06 -16.05 -31.86
C ALA A 4 -15.23 -15.82 -33.13
N LEU A 5 -13.92 -16.02 -33.07
CA LEU A 5 -13.04 -15.97 -34.24
C LEU A 5 -13.32 -17.13 -35.22
N LEU A 6 -13.69 -18.31 -34.71
CA LEU A 6 -14.04 -19.48 -35.52
C LEU A 6 -15.40 -19.28 -36.23
N ASP A 7 -16.37 -18.68 -35.56
CA ASP A 7 -17.68 -18.36 -36.14
C ASP A 7 -17.57 -17.29 -37.23
N VAL A 8 -16.82 -16.21 -36.97
CA VAL A 8 -16.57 -15.15 -37.97
C VAL A 8 -15.84 -15.72 -39.21
N TYR A 9 -14.99 -16.73 -39.03
CA TYR A 9 -14.31 -17.41 -40.14
C TYR A 9 -15.24 -18.34 -40.95
N ARG A 10 -16.24 -18.95 -40.32
CA ARG A 10 -17.21 -19.82 -41.01
C ARG A 10 -18.28 -19.05 -41.78
N THR A 11 -18.61 -17.82 -41.39
CA THR A 11 -19.73 -17.07 -41.95
C THR A 11 -19.36 -16.06 -43.04
N THR A 12 -18.07 -15.91 -43.40
CA THR A 12 -17.65 -14.89 -44.38
C THR A 12 -17.34 -15.54 -45.74
N PRO A 13 -18.10 -15.22 -46.82
CA PRO A 13 -17.86 -15.75 -48.17
C PRO A 13 -16.48 -15.32 -48.71
N SER A 14 -15.93 -16.13 -49.61
CA SER A 14 -14.55 -16.13 -50.12
C SER A 14 -14.10 -14.90 -50.96
N GLU A 15 -14.72 -13.72 -50.80
CA GLU A 15 -14.50 -12.51 -51.61
C GLU A 15 -14.51 -11.24 -50.72
N SER A 16 -13.61 -11.14 -49.75
CA SER A 16 -13.45 -9.94 -48.91
C SER A 16 -12.00 -9.49 -48.87
N SER A 17 -11.77 -8.18 -49.03
CA SER A 17 -10.47 -7.49 -48.99
C SER A 17 -9.65 -7.69 -47.72
N LEU A 18 -10.22 -8.34 -46.69
CA LEU A 18 -9.60 -8.65 -45.40
C LEU A 18 -8.88 -10.01 -45.36
N THR A 19 -9.12 -10.89 -46.33
CA THR A 19 -8.45 -12.21 -46.41
C THR A 19 -6.93 -12.13 -46.55
N PRO A 20 -6.30 -11.25 -47.37
CA PRO A 20 -4.84 -11.17 -47.44
C PRO A 20 -4.22 -10.65 -46.13
N VAL A 21 -4.89 -9.73 -45.46
CA VAL A 21 -4.44 -9.17 -44.17
C VAL A 21 -4.46 -10.24 -43.09
N LEU A 22 -5.52 -11.06 -43.04
CA LEU A 22 -5.62 -12.18 -42.10
C LEU A 22 -4.62 -13.30 -42.39
N GLU A 23 -4.28 -13.56 -43.66
CA GLU A 23 -3.28 -14.56 -44.02
C GLU A 23 -1.85 -14.14 -43.64
N VAL A 24 -1.52 -12.87 -43.79
CA VAL A 24 -0.24 -12.30 -43.32
C VAL A 24 -0.20 -12.24 -41.79
N ALA A 25 -1.27 -11.75 -41.16
CA ALA A 25 -1.36 -11.67 -39.69
C ALA A 25 -1.33 -13.05 -39.02
N ALA A 26 -1.92 -14.08 -39.64
CA ALA A 26 -1.89 -15.46 -39.16
C ALA A 26 -0.68 -16.26 -39.68
N LEU A 27 0.25 -15.63 -40.41
CA LEU A 27 1.41 -16.25 -41.07
C LEU A 27 1.06 -17.57 -41.81
N ARG A 28 -0.05 -17.58 -42.56
CA ARG A 28 -0.60 -18.79 -43.21
C ARG A 28 0.28 -19.35 -44.33
N PHE A 29 1.15 -18.54 -44.91
CA PHE A 29 2.13 -18.95 -45.93
C PHE A 29 3.19 -19.92 -45.39
N MET A 30 3.31 -20.04 -44.06
CA MET A 30 4.39 -20.78 -43.40
C MET A 30 3.92 -22.14 -42.89
N ALA A 31 4.84 -23.11 -42.86
CA ALA A 31 4.55 -24.48 -42.43
C ALA A 31 3.91 -24.50 -41.02
N ARG A 32 2.86 -25.33 -40.86
CA ARG A 32 2.08 -25.48 -39.62
C ARG A 32 2.91 -25.53 -38.32
N PRO A 33 4.04 -26.27 -38.22
CA PRO A 33 4.81 -26.32 -36.97
C PRO A 33 5.49 -24.98 -36.64
N LEU A 34 5.99 -24.26 -37.65
CA LEU A 34 6.74 -23.01 -37.44
C LEU A 34 5.83 -21.88 -36.94
N ARG A 35 4.57 -21.85 -37.40
CA ARG A 35 3.56 -20.91 -36.90
C ARG A 35 3.25 -21.13 -35.42
N VAL A 36 3.08 -22.40 -35.00
CA VAL A 36 2.81 -22.72 -33.60
C VAL A 36 3.97 -22.27 -32.71
N LEU A 37 5.21 -22.47 -33.16
CA LEU A 37 6.41 -22.04 -32.44
C LEU A 37 6.41 -20.52 -32.21
N ILE A 38 6.19 -19.72 -33.26
CA ILE A 38 6.24 -18.25 -33.19
C ILE A 38 5.19 -17.69 -32.25
N PHE A 39 3.92 -18.12 -32.37
CA PHE A 39 2.87 -17.63 -31.49
C PHE A 39 3.08 -18.04 -30.03
N THR A 40 3.64 -19.23 -29.79
CA THR A 40 3.94 -19.70 -28.43
C THR A 40 5.07 -18.89 -27.81
N VAL A 41 6.16 -18.64 -28.55
CA VAL A 41 7.29 -17.84 -28.07
C VAL A 41 6.88 -16.39 -27.84
N LEU A 42 6.15 -15.79 -28.77
CA LEU A 42 5.67 -14.41 -28.65
C LEU A 42 4.69 -14.27 -27.48
N GLY A 43 3.78 -15.23 -27.31
CA GLY A 43 2.84 -15.26 -26.18
C GLY A 43 3.54 -15.38 -24.83
N LEU A 44 4.48 -16.32 -24.69
CA LEU A 44 5.28 -16.49 -23.47
C LEU A 44 6.14 -15.27 -23.17
N SER A 45 6.71 -14.63 -24.19
CA SER A 45 7.52 -13.42 -24.02
C SER A 45 6.66 -12.26 -23.51
N LEU A 46 5.47 -12.05 -24.10
CA LEU A 46 4.54 -11.00 -23.67
C LEU A 46 4.06 -11.24 -22.23
N MET A 47 3.74 -12.50 -21.88
CA MET A 47 3.39 -12.88 -20.51
C MET A 47 4.53 -12.62 -19.53
N GLY A 48 5.77 -12.97 -19.89
CA GLY A 48 6.95 -12.74 -19.05
C GLY A 48 7.20 -11.26 -18.78
N ILE A 49 7.10 -10.42 -19.81
CA ILE A 49 7.24 -8.96 -19.69
C ILE A 49 6.12 -8.38 -18.81
N GLY A 50 4.87 -8.83 -19.00
CA GLY A 50 3.74 -8.41 -18.18
C GLY A 50 3.90 -8.79 -16.71
N MET A 51 4.32 -10.03 -16.43
CA MET A 51 4.59 -10.53 -15.08
C MET A 51 5.71 -9.73 -14.39
N ALA A 52 6.81 -9.48 -15.11
CA ALA A 52 7.94 -8.70 -14.59
C ALA A 52 7.54 -7.24 -14.30
N GLY A 53 6.75 -6.61 -15.18
CA GLY A 53 6.21 -5.27 -14.98
C GLY A 53 5.32 -5.17 -13.75
N LEU A 54 4.43 -6.15 -13.55
CA LEU A 54 3.56 -6.22 -12.38
C LEU A 54 4.35 -6.42 -11.09
N ASN A 55 5.31 -7.35 -11.09
CA ASN A 55 6.17 -7.58 -9.93
C ASN A 55 6.95 -6.31 -9.54
N ARG A 56 7.48 -5.59 -10.55
CA ARG A 56 8.19 -4.33 -10.33
C ARG A 56 7.27 -3.23 -9.79
N ALA A 57 6.05 -3.09 -10.33
CA ALA A 57 5.08 -2.08 -9.89
C ALA A 57 4.57 -2.31 -8.47
N LEU A 58 4.40 -3.56 -8.05
CA LEU A 58 3.96 -3.90 -6.70
C LEU A 58 5.08 -3.75 -5.67
N ILE A 59 6.33 -4.06 -6.02
CA ILE A 59 7.42 -4.05 -5.05
C ILE A 59 7.97 -2.63 -4.80
N ILE A 60 8.09 -1.79 -5.85
CA ILE A 60 8.69 -0.44 -5.73
C ILE A 60 8.07 0.41 -4.60
N PRO A 61 6.73 0.47 -4.40
CA PRO A 61 6.12 1.27 -3.34
C PRO A 61 6.48 0.82 -1.92
N PHE A 62 6.89 -0.43 -1.73
CA PHE A 62 7.27 -0.97 -0.42
C PHE A 62 8.78 -0.98 -0.16
N MET A 63 9.61 -0.66 -1.18
CA MET A 63 11.06 -0.63 -1.01
C MET A 63 11.52 0.72 -0.43
N ARG A 64 11.77 0.76 0.88
CA ARG A 64 12.58 1.84 1.48
C ARG A 64 14.06 1.62 1.09
N PRO A 65 14.77 2.62 0.52
CA PRO A 65 16.16 2.45 0.08
C PRO A 65 17.07 1.97 1.22
N GLY A 66 17.86 0.91 1.00
CA GLY A 66 18.98 0.54 1.88
C GLY A 66 18.81 -0.65 2.84
N GLN A 67 17.67 -1.34 2.88
CA GLN A 67 17.50 -2.54 3.73
C GLN A 67 16.91 -3.72 2.96
N LYS A 68 17.39 -4.94 3.23
CA LYS A 68 16.86 -6.16 2.59
C LYS A 68 15.44 -6.43 3.12
N LEU A 69 14.50 -6.75 2.22
CA LEU A 69 13.09 -7.05 2.57
C LEU A 69 12.97 -8.13 3.65
N VAL A 70 13.87 -9.11 3.63
CA VAL A 70 13.93 -10.18 4.64
C VAL A 70 14.18 -9.65 6.05
N ASP A 71 15.00 -8.62 6.21
CA ASP A 71 15.35 -8.05 7.51
C ASP A 71 14.18 -7.21 8.07
N GLN A 72 13.42 -6.55 7.20
CA GLN A 72 12.19 -5.84 7.57
C GLN A 72 11.11 -6.82 8.05
N ILE A 73 10.90 -7.92 7.32
CA ILE A 73 9.93 -8.95 7.71
C ILE A 73 10.36 -9.63 9.02
N ALA A 74 11.65 -9.93 9.18
CA ALA A 74 12.19 -10.56 10.38
C ALA A 74 12.08 -9.65 11.62
N SER A 75 12.40 -8.36 11.48
CA SER A 75 12.27 -7.38 12.56
C SER A 75 10.81 -7.13 12.94
N TYR A 76 9.89 -7.06 11.97
CA TYR A 76 8.46 -6.96 12.23
C TYR A 76 7.93 -8.17 13.01
N ARG A 77 8.27 -9.40 12.58
CA ARG A 77 7.92 -10.62 13.32
C ARG A 77 8.52 -10.68 14.72
N ARG A 78 9.76 -10.20 14.90
CA ARG A 78 10.43 -10.16 16.21
C ARG A 78 9.72 -9.21 17.17
N LYS A 79 9.34 -8.01 16.72
CA LYS A 79 8.57 -7.04 17.53
C LYS A 79 7.20 -7.58 17.96
N GLY A 80 6.51 -8.31 17.08
CA GLY A 80 5.22 -8.95 17.40
C GLY A 80 5.32 -10.01 18.51
N ARG A 81 6.48 -10.66 18.65
CA ARG A 81 6.79 -11.60 19.75
C ARG A 81 7.44 -10.91 20.96
N GLY A 82 7.55 -9.58 20.94
CA GLY A 82 8.12 -8.79 22.03
C GLY A 82 7.25 -8.83 23.29
N PRO A 83 7.80 -8.41 24.44
CA PRO A 83 7.06 -8.36 25.70
C PRO A 83 5.85 -7.44 25.60
N ARG A 84 4.78 -7.78 26.33
CA ARG A 84 3.62 -6.91 26.51
C ARG A 84 3.98 -5.85 27.54
N ILE A 85 3.96 -4.58 27.16
CA ILE A 85 4.36 -3.47 28.03
C ILE A 85 3.17 -2.53 28.17
N VAL A 86 2.74 -2.33 29.42
CA VAL A 86 1.75 -1.31 29.77
C VAL A 86 2.50 -0.11 30.33
N VAL A 87 2.26 1.06 29.76
CA VAL A 87 2.84 2.32 30.20
C VAL A 87 1.74 3.21 30.75
N LEU A 88 1.93 3.71 31.96
CA LEU A 88 1.02 4.61 32.67
C LEU A 88 1.66 5.99 32.75
N GLY A 89 0.95 7.05 32.39
CA GLY A 89 1.50 8.41 32.50
C GLY A 89 0.64 9.46 31.81
N GLY A 90 1.22 10.61 31.48
CA GLY A 90 0.56 11.69 30.75
C GLY A 90 1.58 12.59 30.05
N GLY A 91 1.09 13.57 29.29
CA GLY A 91 1.93 14.58 28.67
C GLY A 91 2.96 14.06 27.65
N HIS A 92 3.98 14.88 27.43
CA HIS A 92 4.99 14.67 26.39
C HIS A 92 6.00 13.56 26.74
N GLY A 93 6.30 13.37 28.03
CA GLY A 93 7.27 12.34 28.47
C GLY A 93 6.81 10.92 28.14
N LEU A 94 5.51 10.65 28.26
CA LEU A 94 4.92 9.39 27.84
C LEU A 94 5.08 9.15 26.33
N ALA A 95 4.80 10.18 25.51
CA ALA A 95 4.94 10.08 24.06
C ALA A 95 6.40 9.81 23.64
N THR A 96 7.38 10.45 24.28
CA THR A 96 8.81 10.19 24.03
C THR A 96 9.19 8.76 24.37
N LEU A 97 8.72 8.24 25.51
CA LEU A 97 9.00 6.87 25.94
C LEU A 97 8.37 5.83 25.00
N LEU A 98 7.13 6.05 24.56
CA LEU A 98 6.46 5.18 23.59
C LEU A 98 7.21 5.13 22.25
N ARG A 99 7.74 6.27 21.79
CA ARG A 99 8.54 6.35 20.55
C ARG A 99 9.79 5.48 20.60
N GLY A 100 10.46 5.46 21.75
CA GLY A 100 11.60 4.56 22.00
C GLY A 100 11.18 3.10 22.07
N LEU A 101 10.19 2.78 22.91
CA LEU A 101 9.74 1.39 23.14
C LEU A 101 9.22 0.70 21.89
N LYS A 102 8.62 1.45 20.95
CA LYS A 102 8.11 0.91 19.69
C LYS A 102 9.18 0.24 18.82
N THR A 103 10.44 0.65 18.98
CA THR A 103 11.56 0.00 18.29
C THR A 103 11.83 -1.43 18.82
N HIS A 104 11.37 -1.74 20.03
CA HIS A 104 11.66 -3.00 20.72
C HIS A 104 10.47 -3.95 20.82
N SER A 105 9.23 -3.45 20.91
CA SER A 105 8.02 -4.28 20.98
C SER A 105 6.86 -3.66 20.21
N ALA A 106 6.06 -4.51 19.57
CA ALA A 106 4.77 -4.10 18.97
C ALA A 106 3.59 -4.23 19.96
N ASN A 107 3.83 -4.81 21.14
CA ASN A 107 2.79 -5.09 22.13
C ASN A 107 2.75 -4.01 23.23
N LEU A 108 2.54 -2.76 22.83
CA LEU A 108 2.50 -1.61 23.73
C LEU A 108 1.05 -1.21 24.04
N THR A 109 0.78 -0.89 25.30
CA THR A 109 -0.49 -0.31 25.74
C THR A 109 -0.19 0.93 26.56
N ALA A 110 -0.70 2.09 26.15
CA ALA A 110 -0.54 3.34 26.88
C ALA A 110 -1.85 3.70 27.59
N ILE A 111 -1.79 3.86 28.91
CA ILE A 111 -2.88 4.42 29.71
C ILE A 111 -2.49 5.85 30.04
N VAL A 112 -3.21 6.78 29.44
CA VAL A 112 -2.91 8.22 29.49
C VAL A 112 -3.83 8.89 30.51
N SER A 113 -3.24 9.53 31.51
CA SER A 113 -3.93 10.44 32.42
C SER A 113 -4.39 11.65 31.62
N VAL A 114 -5.64 12.04 31.85
CA VAL A 114 -6.25 13.18 31.16
C VAL A 114 -6.47 14.36 32.11
N ALA A 115 -5.75 14.33 33.23
CA ALA A 115 -5.87 15.33 34.29
C ALA A 115 -5.10 16.62 34.00
N ASP A 116 -4.00 16.55 33.23
CA ASP A 116 -2.88 17.51 33.30
C ASP A 116 -2.86 18.64 32.26
N ASP A 117 -3.89 18.74 31.44
CA ASP A 117 -3.89 19.67 30.32
C ASP A 117 -4.16 21.14 30.71
N GLY A 118 -3.68 21.63 31.87
CA GLY A 118 -3.91 22.99 32.38
C GLY A 118 -3.52 24.17 31.46
N GLY A 119 -2.93 23.89 30.29
CA GLY A 119 -2.59 24.84 29.23
C GLY A 119 -3.69 25.06 28.17
N SER A 120 -3.32 25.10 26.89
CA SER A 120 -4.25 25.39 25.78
C SER A 120 -5.36 24.33 25.63
N SER A 121 -5.04 23.07 25.88
CA SER A 121 -5.99 21.95 25.90
C SER A 121 -7.01 22.06 27.03
N GLY A 122 -6.63 22.59 28.19
CA GLY A 122 -7.49 22.82 29.34
C GLY A 122 -8.45 23.97 29.14
N ARG A 123 -8.03 25.00 28.38
CA ARG A 123 -8.94 26.05 27.88
C ARG A 123 -9.97 25.48 26.91
N LEU A 124 -9.57 24.57 26.02
CA LEU A 124 -10.52 23.83 25.15
C LEU A 124 -11.45 22.93 25.95
N ARG A 125 -10.95 22.24 26.99
CA ARG A 125 -11.78 21.43 27.90
C ARG A 125 -12.81 22.27 28.63
N GLN A 126 -12.45 23.47 29.07
CA GLN A 126 -13.39 24.42 29.69
C GLN A 126 -14.39 25.02 28.70
N SER A 127 -14.02 25.27 27.44
CA SER A 127 -14.91 25.88 26.45
C SER A 127 -15.83 24.90 25.73
N LEU A 128 -15.41 23.65 25.55
CA LEU A 128 -16.15 22.64 24.77
C LEU A 128 -16.67 21.47 25.61
N GLY A 129 -16.30 21.37 26.90
CA GLY A 129 -16.72 20.29 27.79
C GLY A 129 -16.20 18.89 27.39
N ILE A 130 -15.32 18.81 26.38
CA ILE A 130 -14.73 17.58 25.89
C ILE A 130 -13.41 17.28 26.57
N LEU A 131 -13.09 15.99 26.65
CA LEU A 131 -11.81 15.51 27.14
C LEU A 131 -10.69 16.09 26.26
N PRO A 132 -9.62 16.67 26.83
CA PRO A 132 -8.62 17.38 26.05
C PRO A 132 -7.89 16.40 25.11
N PRO A 133 -7.90 16.67 23.80
CA PRO A 133 -7.42 15.71 22.81
C PRO A 133 -5.89 15.66 22.69
N GLY A 134 -5.17 16.56 23.38
CA GLY A 134 -3.74 16.80 23.19
C GLY A 134 -2.87 15.59 23.53
N ASP A 135 -2.98 15.09 24.76
CA ASP A 135 -2.13 13.99 25.26
C ASP A 135 -2.39 12.66 24.53
N ILE A 136 -3.65 12.38 24.21
CA ILE A 136 -4.04 11.21 23.41
C ILE A 136 -3.46 11.32 22.00
N ARG A 137 -3.59 12.49 21.36
CA ARG A 137 -3.04 12.73 20.01
C ARG A 137 -1.52 12.53 19.98
N ASN A 138 -0.80 13.05 20.97
CA ASN A 138 0.65 12.91 21.04
C ASN A 138 1.07 11.44 21.21
N CYS A 139 0.35 10.67 22.03
CA CYS A 139 0.61 9.23 22.19
C CYS A 139 0.29 8.43 20.91
N LEU A 140 -0.81 8.76 20.23
CA LEU A 140 -1.19 8.13 18.95
C LEU A 140 -0.15 8.40 17.86
N ALA A 141 0.31 9.65 17.73
CA ALA A 141 1.37 10.00 16.81
C ALA A 141 2.65 9.21 17.13
N ALA A 142 3.08 9.17 18.39
CA ALA A 142 4.29 8.46 18.81
C ALA A 142 4.25 6.93 18.55
N LEU A 143 3.06 6.32 18.55
CA LEU A 143 2.89 4.89 18.24
C LEU A 143 2.79 4.59 16.73
N SER A 144 2.54 5.58 15.88
CA SER A 144 2.32 5.37 14.44
C SER A 144 3.60 5.13 13.64
N ASP A 145 3.54 4.26 12.61
CA ASP A 145 4.70 3.89 11.77
C ASP A 145 5.19 5.02 10.88
N ASP A 146 4.32 5.98 10.60
CA ASP A 146 4.64 7.23 9.95
C ASP A 146 4.15 8.39 10.82
N GLU A 147 4.98 8.76 11.79
CA GLU A 147 4.67 9.82 12.72
C GLU A 147 4.47 11.16 12.02
N ALA A 148 5.26 11.45 10.98
CA ALA A 148 5.17 12.72 10.27
C ALA A 148 3.83 12.85 9.55
N MET A 149 3.40 11.80 8.83
CA MET A 149 2.10 11.76 8.15
C MET A 149 0.94 11.84 9.14
N LEU A 150 0.97 11.02 10.20
CA LEU A 150 -0.14 10.98 11.16
C LEU A 150 -0.24 12.29 11.96
N THR A 151 0.90 12.90 12.27
CA THR A 151 0.96 14.23 12.90
C THR A 151 0.39 15.29 11.97
N GLN A 152 0.73 15.29 10.68
CA GLN A 152 0.16 16.21 9.70
C GLN A 152 -1.35 16.06 9.57
N LEU A 153 -1.85 14.82 9.57
CA LEU A 153 -3.28 14.52 9.50
C LEU A 153 -4.01 15.04 10.76
N PHE A 154 -3.44 14.83 11.94
CA PHE A 154 -4.02 15.34 13.19
C PHE A 154 -3.83 16.83 13.42
N GLN A 155 -2.90 17.47 12.72
CA GLN A 155 -2.70 18.93 12.74
C GLN A 155 -3.46 19.64 11.62
N TYR A 156 -4.05 18.88 10.68
CA TYR A 156 -4.84 19.46 9.61
C TYR A 156 -6.04 20.20 10.20
N ARG A 157 -5.99 21.52 10.06
CA ARG A 157 -7.12 22.39 10.34
C ARG A 157 -7.77 22.67 9.01
N PHE A 158 -9.04 22.28 8.86
CA PHE A 158 -9.83 22.69 7.72
C PHE A 158 -9.78 24.22 7.64
N THR A 159 -9.19 24.75 6.57
CA THR A 159 -9.36 26.15 6.22
C THR A 159 -10.84 26.28 5.89
N ASN A 160 -11.59 27.02 6.71
CA ASN A 160 -12.99 27.26 6.44
C ASN A 160 -13.11 27.82 5.01
N GLU A 161 -13.77 27.09 4.11
CA GLU A 161 -14.50 27.74 3.04
C GLU A 161 -15.66 28.48 3.72
N SER A 162 -15.38 29.73 4.07
CA SER A 162 -16.40 30.71 4.37
C SER A 162 -17.21 30.93 3.09
N ASN A 163 -18.36 30.27 3.01
CA ASN A 163 -19.52 30.77 2.27
C ASN A 163 -20.47 31.43 3.26
#